data_AF-A0A821WT44-F1
#
_entry.id   AF-A0A821WT44-F1
#
_cell.length_a   1.000
_cell.length_b   1.000
_cell.length_c   1.000
_cell.angle_alpha   90.00
_cell.angle_beta   90.00
_cell.angle_gamma   90.00
#
_symmetry.space_group_name_H-M   'P 1'
#
loop_
_entity.id
_entity.type
_entity.pdbx_description
1 polymer ?
#
loop_
_entity_poly.entity_id
_entity_poly.type
_entity_poly.pdbx_seq_one_letter_code
_entity_poly.pdbx_strand_id
1 'polypeptide(L)'
;MASLIKSQIGYKETLKRAYQNFRKSPKDRLAKVSYIKTKLELLESDWKTVTNNHNRILENFDSTIEEEYLNVYEELEDTYLNYKLSLLDVLPNSDNVMDNPCMNNQSCKGESNLRLPKISIPVFSGNYSDWQTFKDLFESLIHNNTS
;
A
#
# COMPACT_ATOMS: atom_id res chain seq x y z
N MET A 1 4.86 -35.71 4.28
CA MET A 1 5.43 -35.05 3.11
C MET A 1 4.38 -34.77 2.02
N ALA A 2 3.80 -35.80 1.39
CA ALA A 2 2.80 -35.63 0.33
C ALA A 2 1.59 -34.74 0.69
N SER A 3 1.13 -34.80 1.95
CA SER A 3 0.06 -33.93 2.46
C SER A 3 0.46 -32.45 2.52
N LEU A 4 1.70 -32.14 2.89
CA LEU A 4 2.22 -30.77 2.93
C LEU A 4 2.40 -30.22 1.52
N ILE A 5 2.95 -31.01 0.60
CA ILE A 5 3.09 -30.63 -0.82
C ILE A 5 1.72 -30.38 -1.45
N LYS A 6 0.74 -31.28 -1.22
CA LYS A 6 -0.64 -31.08 -1.66
C LYS A 6 -1.25 -29.80 -1.09
N SER A 7 -0.94 -29.48 0.18
CA SER A 7 -1.37 -28.21 0.79
C SER A 7 -0.77 -27.00 0.06
N GLN A 8 0.51 -27.05 -0.32
CA GLN A 8 1.17 -25.96 -1.06
C GLN A 8 0.53 -25.71 -2.43
N ILE A 9 0.24 -26.78 -3.17
CA ILE A 9 -0.51 -26.69 -4.44
C ILE A 9 -1.89 -26.07 -4.22
N GLY A 10 -2.58 -26.46 -3.14
CA GLY A 10 -3.87 -25.86 -2.76
C GLY A 10 -3.76 -24.35 -2.46
N TYR A 11 -2.72 -23.94 -1.75
CA TYR A 11 -2.44 -22.53 -1.48
C TYR A 11 -2.15 -21.76 -2.76
N LYS A 12 -1.32 -22.32 -3.67
CA LYS A 12 -1.00 -21.72 -4.97
C LYS A 12 -2.27 -21.38 -5.75
N GLU A 13 -3.17 -22.35 -5.89
CA GLU A 13 -4.42 -22.16 -6.63
C GLU A 13 -5.36 -21.17 -5.93
N THR A 14 -5.46 -21.25 -4.60
CA THR A 14 -6.29 -20.32 -3.82
C THR A 14 -5.80 -18.89 -3.95
N LEU A 15 -4.49 -18.69 -3.86
CA LEU A 15 -3.84 -17.41 -3.96
C LEU A 15 -3.99 -16.81 -5.37
N LYS A 16 -3.77 -17.62 -6.41
CA LYS A 16 -3.98 -17.24 -7.80
C LYS A 16 -5.42 -16.77 -8.05
N ARG A 17 -6.41 -17.51 -7.54
CA ARG A 17 -7.83 -17.12 -7.61
C ARG A 17 -8.10 -15.84 -6.83
N ALA A 18 -7.54 -15.70 -5.62
CA ALA A 18 -7.69 -14.51 -4.80
C ALA A 18 -7.14 -13.27 -5.52
N TYR A 19 -5.96 -13.39 -6.13
CA TYR A 19 -5.34 -12.32 -6.90
C TYR A 19 -6.16 -11.95 -8.14
N GLN A 20 -6.63 -12.94 -8.91
CA GLN A 20 -7.53 -12.69 -10.04
C GLN A 20 -8.83 -12.00 -9.63
N ASN A 21 -9.43 -12.41 -8.51
CA ASN A 21 -10.64 -11.80 -7.96
C ASN A 21 -10.40 -10.36 -7.48
N PHE A 22 -9.23 -10.11 -6.90
CA PHE A 22 -8.81 -8.76 -6.53
C PHE A 22 -8.73 -7.85 -7.76
N ARG A 23 -8.05 -8.28 -8.83
CA ARG A 23 -7.94 -7.50 -10.08
C ARG A 23 -9.29 -7.22 -10.75
N LYS A 24 -10.27 -8.10 -10.56
CA LYS A 24 -11.65 -7.94 -11.07
C LYS A 24 -12.55 -7.14 -10.13
N SER A 25 -12.08 -6.75 -8.94
CA SER A 25 -12.90 -6.03 -7.97
C SER A 25 -13.18 -4.60 -8.45
N PRO A 26 -14.40 -4.06 -8.23
CA PRO A 26 -14.75 -2.72 -8.66
C PRO A 26 -13.93 -1.66 -7.92
N LYS A 27 -13.66 -0.52 -8.57
CA LYS A 27 -12.84 0.57 -8.04
C LYS A 27 -13.36 1.09 -6.69
N ASP A 28 -14.68 1.16 -6.49
CA ASP A 28 -15.30 1.57 -5.23
C ASP A 28 -14.96 0.67 -4.04
N ARG A 29 -14.75 -0.63 -4.30
CA ARG A 29 -14.34 -1.59 -3.28
C ARG A 29 -12.85 -1.49 -3.00
N LEU A 30 -12.05 -1.29 -4.05
CA LEU A 30 -10.60 -1.13 -3.96
C LEU A 30 -10.20 0.16 -3.24
N ALA A 31 -10.98 1.24 -3.39
CA ALA A 31 -10.76 2.50 -2.68
C ALA A 31 -10.94 2.40 -1.14
N LYS A 32 -11.56 1.32 -0.64
CA LYS A 32 -11.75 1.12 0.81
C LYS A 32 -10.45 0.60 1.43
N VAL A 33 -9.73 1.48 2.12
CA VAL A 33 -8.49 1.15 2.85
C VAL A 33 -8.69 -0.05 3.79
N SER A 34 -9.82 -0.13 4.50
CA SER A 34 -10.12 -1.27 5.39
C SER A 34 -10.21 -2.59 4.64
N TYR A 35 -10.82 -2.61 3.45
CA TYR A 35 -10.90 -3.81 2.62
C TYR A 35 -9.51 -4.30 2.20
N ILE A 36 -8.65 -3.36 1.76
CA ILE A 36 -7.28 -3.67 1.34
C ILE A 36 -6.45 -4.17 2.52
N LYS A 37 -6.52 -3.51 3.68
CA LYS A 37 -5.82 -3.93 4.90
C LYS A 37 -6.22 -5.33 5.36
N THR A 38 -7.53 -5.62 5.43
CA THR A 38 -8.00 -6.97 5.79
C THR A 38 -7.55 -8.03 4.79
N LYS A 39 -7.52 -7.69 3.49
CA LYS A 39 -6.99 -8.60 2.47
C LYS A 39 -5.49 -8.86 2.64
N LEU A 40 -4.73 -7.83 3.01
CA LEU A 40 -3.30 -7.93 3.27
C LEU A 40 -3.00 -8.75 4.53
N GLU A 41 -3.75 -8.54 5.62
CA GLU A 41 -3.63 -9.34 6.85
C GLU A 41 -3.91 -10.84 6.59
N LEU A 42 -4.97 -11.14 5.84
CA LEU A 42 -5.28 -12.52 5.45
C LEU A 42 -4.15 -13.14 4.61
N LEU A 43 -3.67 -12.38 3.62
CA LEU A 43 -2.58 -12.80 2.73
C LEU A 43 -1.30 -13.12 3.52
N GLU A 44 -0.93 -12.28 4.49
CA GLU A 44 0.25 -12.50 5.34
C GLU A 44 0.07 -13.68 6.30
N SER A 45 -1.15 -13.91 6.80
CA SER A 45 -1.47 -15.09 7.61
C SER A 45 -1.33 -16.39 6.81
N ASP A 46 -1.85 -16.41 5.58
CA ASP A 46 -1.73 -17.56 4.69
C ASP A 46 -0.26 -17.82 4.33
N TRP A 47 0.50 -16.75 4.04
CA TRP A 47 1.93 -16.85 3.75
C TRP A 47 2.75 -17.46 4.89
N LYS A 48 2.47 -17.08 6.15
CA LYS A 48 3.13 -17.71 7.32
C LYS A 48 2.93 -19.22 7.34
N THR A 49 1.74 -19.70 6.99
CA THR A 49 1.43 -21.13 6.95
C THR A 49 2.18 -21.82 5.80
N VAL A 50 2.22 -21.19 4.63
CA VAL A 50 3.01 -21.66 3.49
C VAL A 50 4.49 -21.78 3.85
N THR A 51 5.11 -20.74 4.41
CA THR A 51 6.52 -20.75 4.80
C THR A 51 6.82 -21.81 5.86
N ASN A 52 5.94 -21.97 6.86
CA ASN A 52 6.10 -23.02 7.87
C ASN A 52 6.04 -24.42 7.24
N ASN A 53 5.10 -24.64 6.32
CA ASN A 53 5.00 -25.91 5.60
C ASN A 53 6.21 -26.16 4.69
N HIS A 54 6.77 -25.11 4.07
CA HIS A 54 7.98 -25.18 3.27
C HIS A 54 9.19 -25.57 4.11
N ASN A 55 9.40 -24.95 5.27
CA ASN A 55 10.49 -25.31 6.18
C ASN A 55 10.40 -26.78 6.62
N ARG A 56 9.21 -27.26 7.00
CA ARG A 56 8.98 -28.67 7.37
C ARG A 56 9.25 -29.65 6.23
N ILE A 57 8.99 -29.20 5.00
CA ILE A 57 9.31 -29.95 3.78
C ILE A 57 10.83 -30.01 3.64
N LEU A 58 11.54 -28.88 3.73
CA LEU A 58 13.01 -28.83 3.65
C LEU A 58 13.73 -29.67 4.72
N GLU A 59 13.16 -29.80 5.92
CA GLU A 59 13.71 -30.65 6.98
C GLU A 59 13.68 -32.16 6.66
N ASN A 60 12.76 -32.59 5.80
CA ASN A 60 12.54 -34.01 5.46
C ASN A 60 12.45 -34.19 3.94
N PHE A 61 13.38 -33.55 3.24
CA PHE A 61 13.29 -33.33 1.82
C PHE A 61 13.74 -34.56 1.01
N ASP A 62 12.89 -35.00 0.08
CA ASP A 62 13.16 -36.12 -0.82
C ASP A 62 13.71 -35.57 -2.13
N SER A 63 14.95 -35.95 -2.46
CA SER A 63 15.70 -35.47 -3.62
C SER A 63 15.02 -35.80 -4.96
N THR A 64 14.13 -36.79 -4.98
CA THR A 64 13.44 -37.25 -6.20
C THR A 64 12.40 -36.24 -6.70
N ILE A 65 11.84 -35.42 -5.80
CA ILE A 65 10.77 -34.46 -6.09
C ILE A 65 11.20 -33.01 -5.87
N GLU A 66 12.51 -32.80 -5.73
CA GLU A 66 13.13 -31.53 -5.35
C GLU A 66 12.80 -30.40 -6.32
N GLU A 67 13.21 -30.56 -7.58
CA GLU A 67 13.04 -29.52 -8.59
C GLU A 67 11.57 -29.21 -8.85
N GLU A 68 10.72 -30.24 -8.95
CA GLU A 68 9.29 -30.05 -9.18
C GLU A 68 8.63 -29.26 -8.04
N TYR A 69 8.98 -29.58 -6.79
CA TYR A 69 8.47 -28.85 -5.64
C TYR A 69 9.01 -27.41 -5.57
N LEU A 70 10.30 -27.21 -5.79
CA LEU A 70 10.91 -25.88 -5.76
C LEU A 70 10.30 -24.95 -6.80
N ASN A 71 10.06 -25.44 -8.03
CA ASN A 71 9.35 -24.69 -9.06
C ASN A 71 7.91 -24.32 -8.61
N VAL A 72 7.19 -25.23 -7.95
CA VAL A 72 5.85 -24.94 -7.41
C VAL A 72 5.91 -23.86 -6.33
N TYR A 73 6.94 -23.88 -5.48
CA TYR A 73 7.14 -22.90 -4.42
C TYR A 73 7.51 -21.53 -4.98
N GLU A 74 8.41 -21.46 -5.96
CA GLU A 74 8.81 -20.23 -6.66
C GLU A 74 7.60 -19.55 -7.33
N GLU A 75 6.79 -20.30 -8.10
CA GLU A 75 5.58 -19.75 -8.70
C GLU A 75 4.57 -19.23 -7.66
N LEU A 76 4.49 -19.90 -6.51
CA LEU A 76 3.63 -19.50 -5.40
C LEU A 76 4.15 -18.20 -4.75
N GLU A 77 5.47 -18.07 -4.59
CA GLU A 77 6.14 -16.88 -4.08
C GLU A 77 5.93 -15.67 -4.99
N ASP A 78 6.13 -15.86 -6.30
CA ASP A 78 5.85 -14.84 -7.30
C ASP A 78 4.39 -14.38 -7.25
N THR A 79 3.45 -15.31 -7.14
CA THR A 79 2.03 -14.97 -7.05
C THR A 79 1.73 -14.19 -5.76
N TYR A 80 2.34 -14.57 -4.64
CA TYR A 80 2.22 -13.85 -3.37
C TYR A 80 2.77 -12.43 -3.47
N LEU A 81 3.98 -12.28 -4.00
CA LEU A 81 4.65 -10.99 -4.14
C LEU A 81 3.84 -10.05 -5.02
N ASN A 82 3.45 -10.51 -6.21
CA ASN A 82 2.64 -9.72 -7.14
C ASN A 82 1.30 -9.29 -6.52
N TYR A 83 0.64 -10.18 -5.78
CA TYR A 83 -0.61 -9.85 -5.11
C TYR A 83 -0.41 -8.84 -3.97
N LYS A 84 0.63 -9.02 -3.15
CA LYS A 84 0.97 -8.11 -2.06
C LYS A 84 1.31 -6.72 -2.57
N LEU A 85 2.14 -6.61 -3.61
CA LEU A 85 2.46 -5.34 -4.25
C LEU A 85 1.19 -4.66 -4.79
N SER A 86 0.34 -5.40 -5.49
CA SER A 86 -0.91 -4.87 -6.02
C SER A 86 -1.87 -4.37 -4.93
N LEU A 87 -1.86 -4.98 -3.74
CA LEU A 87 -2.62 -4.49 -2.59
C LEU A 87 -2.03 -3.19 -2.03
N LEU A 88 -0.69 -3.12 -1.93
CA LEU A 88 0.01 -1.94 -1.44
C LEU A 88 -0.12 -0.75 -2.37
N ASP A 89 -0.06 -0.95 -3.69
CA ASP A 89 -0.22 0.11 -4.70
C ASP A 89 -1.59 0.80 -4.66
N VAL A 90 -2.61 0.10 -4.16
CA VAL A 90 -3.97 0.65 -4.00
C VAL A 90 -4.10 1.44 -2.71
N LEU A 91 -3.23 1.22 -1.72
CA LEU A 91 -3.24 2.06 -0.53
C LEU A 91 -2.81 3.47 -0.91
N PRO A 92 -3.52 4.51 -0.44
CA PRO A 92 -3.09 5.87 -0.67
C PRO A 92 -1.72 6.04 0.02
N ASN A 93 -0.66 6.13 -0.79
CA ASN A 93 0.64 6.56 -0.30
C ASN A 93 0.42 7.90 0.39
N SER A 94 0.77 7.98 1.67
CA SER A 94 0.67 9.22 2.46
C SER A 94 1.57 10.35 1.90
N ASP A 95 2.35 10.06 0.85
CA ASP A 95 3.32 10.96 0.24
C ASP A 95 2.87 11.62 -1.07
N ASN A 96 1.63 11.38 -1.54
CA ASN A 96 1.11 12.12 -2.71
C ASN A 96 0.48 13.45 -2.28
N VAL A 97 1.35 14.44 -2.07
CA VAL A 97 0.99 15.86 -2.17
C VAL A 97 0.61 16.13 -3.62
N MET A 98 -0.70 16.09 -3.85
CA MET A 98 -1.48 16.71 -4.92
C MET A 98 -0.72 17.68 -5.83
N ASP A 99 -0.42 17.24 -7.06
CA ASP A 99 -0.16 18.14 -8.18
C ASP A 99 -1.52 18.48 -8.81
N ASN A 100 -2.04 19.67 -8.50
CA ASN A 100 -3.25 20.24 -9.10
C ASN A 100 -2.84 21.30 -10.12
N PRO A 101 -3.27 21.22 -11.39
CA PRO A 101 -3.41 22.40 -12.22
C PRO A 101 -4.72 23.10 -11.85
N CYS A 102 -4.61 24.28 -11.25
CA CYS A 102 -5.70 25.19 -10.97
C CYS A 102 -6.27 25.79 -12.27
N MET A 103 -7.61 25.91 -12.35
CA MET A 103 -8.35 27.11 -12.75
C MET A 103 -9.85 26.80 -12.94
N ASN A 104 -10.70 27.26 -12.03
CA ASN A 104 -11.57 28.44 -12.23
C ASN A 104 -12.72 28.46 -11.20
N ASN A 105 -13.09 29.68 -10.79
CA ASN A 105 -13.98 30.06 -9.70
C ASN A 105 -15.43 29.55 -9.82
N GLN A 106 -16.10 29.27 -8.70
CA GLN A 106 -17.17 30.12 -8.13
C GLN A 106 -18.00 29.46 -7.00
N SER A 107 -18.07 30.18 -5.88
CA SER A 107 -19.17 30.35 -4.91
C SER A 107 -19.63 29.21 -3.97
N CYS A 108 -19.24 29.39 -2.69
CA CYS A 108 -20.05 29.42 -1.46
C CYS A 108 -21.16 28.37 -1.21
N LYS A 109 -21.04 27.62 -0.10
CA LYS A 109 -21.87 27.78 1.13
C LYS A 109 -21.55 26.72 2.21
N GLY A 110 -21.30 27.23 3.42
CA GLY A 110 -21.75 26.71 4.73
C GLY A 110 -21.36 25.29 5.18
N GLU A 111 -20.50 25.21 6.19
CA GLU A 111 -20.77 24.42 7.41
C GLU A 111 -19.66 24.63 8.46
N SER A 112 -20.09 24.98 9.66
CA SER A 112 -19.26 25.19 10.85
C SER A 112 -18.52 23.91 11.24
N ASN A 113 -17.24 23.85 10.94
CA ASN A 113 -16.30 22.95 11.60
C ASN A 113 -15.18 23.81 12.14
N LEU A 114 -15.07 23.91 13.47
CA LEU A 114 -13.92 24.49 14.18
C LEU A 114 -12.69 23.63 13.88
N ARG A 115 -12.15 23.75 12.67
CA ARG A 115 -10.79 23.33 12.34
C ARG A 115 -9.92 24.55 12.58
N LEU A 116 -8.91 24.38 13.44
CA LEU A 116 -7.82 25.34 13.54
C LEU A 116 -7.38 25.70 12.11
N PRO A 117 -7.27 26.99 11.76
CA PRO A 117 -6.80 27.38 10.45
C PRO A 117 -5.45 26.70 10.24
N LYS A 118 -5.38 25.79 9.25
CA LYS A 118 -4.12 25.14 8.89
C LYS A 118 -3.17 26.26 8.49
N ILE A 119 -2.16 26.50 9.30
CA ILE A 119 -1.11 27.46 8.99
C ILE A 119 -0.40 26.90 7.75
N SER A 120 -0.65 27.52 6.60
CA SER A 120 0.03 27.19 5.35
C SER A 120 1.42 27.78 5.43
N ILE A 121 2.40 26.94 5.77
CA ILE A 121 3.81 27.34 5.75
C ILE A 121 4.15 27.67 4.30
N PRO A 122 4.66 28.88 4.00
CA PRO A 122 5.06 29.21 2.65
C PRO A 122 6.16 28.25 2.20
N VAL A 123 6.17 27.91 0.91
CA VAL A 123 7.21 27.08 0.30
C VAL A 123 8.05 27.99 -0.60
N PHE A 124 9.36 28.00 -0.38
CA PHE A 124 10.26 28.82 -1.17
C PHE A 124 10.46 28.18 -2.56
N SER A 125 10.21 28.95 -3.62
CA SER A 125 10.30 28.52 -5.02
C SER A 125 11.75 28.36 -5.52
N GLY A 126 12.75 28.76 -4.73
CA GLY A 126 14.16 28.77 -5.13
C GLY A 126 14.59 30.02 -5.92
N ASN A 127 13.65 30.91 -6.27
CA ASN A 127 13.96 32.17 -6.95
C ASN A 127 14.45 33.23 -5.95
N TYR A 128 15.62 33.81 -6.22
CA TYR A 128 16.21 34.82 -5.34
C TYR A 128 15.34 36.08 -5.17
N SER A 129 14.59 36.48 -6.21
CA SER A 129 13.66 37.62 -6.14
C SER A 129 12.51 37.43 -5.15
N ASP A 130 12.11 36.17 -4.91
CA ASP A 130 11.00 35.83 -4.02
C ASP A 130 11.47 35.60 -2.57
N TRP A 131 12.80 35.62 -2.33
CA TRP A 131 13.41 35.31 -1.03
C TRP A 131 12.96 36.28 0.06
N GLN A 132 12.96 37.58 -0.23
CA GLN A 132 12.58 38.59 0.74
C GLN A 132 11.11 38.44 1.16
N THR A 133 10.22 38.28 0.18
CA THR A 133 8.78 38.05 0.41
C THR A 133 8.50 36.76 1.17
N PHE A 134 9.21 35.68 0.84
CA PHE A 134 9.12 34.41 1.56
C PHE A 134 9.56 34.56 3.02
N LYS A 135 10.70 35.21 3.25
CA LYS A 135 11.25 35.42 4.59
C LYS A 135 10.29 36.24 5.46
N ASP A 136 9.76 37.34 4.94
CA ASP A 136 8.84 38.21 5.68
C ASP A 136 7.54 37.47 6.04
N LEU A 137 7.01 36.65 5.12
CA LEU A 137 5.82 35.83 5.38
C LEU A 137 6.09 34.71 6.40
N PHE A 138 7.25 34.06 6.32
CA PHE A 138 7.66 33.01 7.25
C PHE A 138 7.89 33.55 8.67
N GLU A 139 8.57 34.70 8.80
CA GLU A 139 8.77 35.36 10.08
C GLU A 139 7.43 35.80 10.71
N SER A 140 6.52 36.38 9.92
CA SER A 140 5.19 36.79 10.39
C SER A 140 4.34 35.62 10.89
N LEU A 141 4.46 34.45 10.27
CA LEU A 141 3.69 33.26 10.65
C LEU A 141 4.22 32.55 11.90
N ILE A 142 5.53 32.60 12.14
CA ILE A 142 6.16 31.88 13.27
C ILE A 142 6.38 32.79 14.49
N HIS A 143 6.66 34.08 14.30
CA HIS A 143 6.97 34.99 15.42
C HIS A 143 5.75 35.69 16.05
N ASN A 144 4.59 35.71 15.40
CA ASN A 144 3.36 36.29 15.98
C ASN A 144 2.57 35.31 16.88
N ASN A 145 3.22 34.26 17.38
CA ASN A 145 2.62 33.34 18.36
C ASN A 145 3.35 33.44 19.71
N THR A 146 3.56 34.67 20.17
CA THR A 146 3.76 34.93 21.61
C THR A 146 2.38 34.92 22.28
N SER A 147 2.14 33.83 23.01
CA SER A 147 1.01 33.51 23.92
C SER A 147 0.06 34.62 24.35
#